data_AF-A0A349BWT8-F1
#
_entry.id   AF-A0A349BWT8-F1
#
_cell.length_a   1.000
_cell.length_b   1.000
_cell.length_c   1.000
_cell.angle_alpha   90.00
_cell.angle_beta   90.00
_cell.angle_gamma   90.00
#
_symmetry.space_group_name_H-M   'P 1'
#
loop_
_entity.id
_entity.type
_entity.pdbx_description
1 polymer ?
#
loop_
_entity_poly.entity_id
_entity_poly.type
_entity_poly.pdbx_seq_one_letter_code
_entity_poly.pdbx_strand_id
1 'polypeptide(L)'
;MGNHSEYYIVRKRAVPEILRKVVEVNKVLASGRARTVNEAAEMVGISRSSYYKFKDDIEEFHDTSGETALSLFCEIQDRKGVLSEILQVLAGSGANILTIHQSIPMNGIAGLSVSMQISEMSEGAGIISSLERTAGVRKVRITGRA
;
A
#
# COMPACT_ATOMS: atom_id res chain seq x y z
N MET A 1 24.68 -14.89 -18.11
CA MET A 1 24.13 -16.04 -17.34
C MET A 1 23.52 -15.46 -16.08
N GLY A 2 22.21 -15.65 -15.89
CA GLY A 2 21.43 -14.95 -14.85
C GLY A 2 21.86 -15.36 -13.45
N ASN A 3 22.25 -14.38 -12.65
CA ASN A 3 22.56 -14.56 -11.23
C ASN A 3 21.24 -14.93 -10.53
N HIS A 4 21.02 -16.22 -10.29
CA HIS A 4 19.88 -16.66 -9.47
C HIS A 4 20.26 -16.40 -8.02
N SER A 5 19.80 -15.27 -7.46
CA SER A 5 19.89 -15.03 -6.03
C SER A 5 19.00 -16.04 -5.32
N GLU A 6 19.61 -16.96 -4.56
CA GLU A 6 18.90 -17.87 -3.67
C GLU A 6 18.60 -17.16 -2.35
N TYR A 7 17.40 -17.35 -1.79
CA TYR A 7 16.93 -16.64 -0.60
C TYR A 7 16.60 -17.60 0.54
N TYR A 8 16.80 -17.14 1.78
CA TYR A 8 16.40 -17.84 3.01
C TYR A 8 15.38 -17.02 3.80
N ILE A 9 14.30 -17.67 4.26
CA ILE A 9 13.36 -17.08 5.22
C ILE A 9 13.71 -17.59 6.61
N VAL A 10 13.99 -16.67 7.53
CA VAL A 10 14.36 -16.98 8.91
C VAL A 10 13.46 -16.26 9.89
N ARG A 11 13.15 -16.91 11.03
CA ARG A 11 12.44 -16.23 12.12
C ARG A 11 13.32 -15.10 12.66
N LYS A 12 12.73 -13.95 13.01
CA LYS A 12 13.44 -12.78 13.59
C LYS A 12 14.39 -13.11 14.76
N ARG A 13 14.06 -14.12 15.57
CA ARG A 13 14.91 -14.61 16.68
C ARG A 13 16.23 -15.25 16.23
N ALA A 14 16.28 -15.78 15.02
CA ALA A 14 17.46 -16.40 14.42
C ALA A 14 18.31 -15.38 13.65
N VAL A 15 17.83 -14.15 13.46
CA VAL A 15 18.56 -13.07 12.79
C VAL A 15 19.52 -12.43 13.79
N PRO A 16 20.84 -12.41 13.52
CA PRO A 16 21.82 -11.70 14.34
C PRO A 16 21.46 -10.23 14.56
N GLU A 17 21.81 -9.70 15.73
CA GLU A 17 21.49 -8.30 16.10
C GLU A 17 22.00 -7.30 15.07
N ILE A 18 23.20 -7.52 14.51
CA ILE A 18 23.78 -6.60 13.53
C ILE A 18 22.91 -6.46 12.28
N LEU A 19 22.34 -7.57 11.78
CA LEU A 19 21.47 -7.54 10.60
C LEU A 19 20.10 -6.92 10.95
N ARG A 20 19.59 -7.17 12.16
CA ARG A 20 18.36 -6.50 12.64
C ARG A 20 18.52 -4.98 12.71
N LYS A 21 19.68 -4.51 13.16
CA LYS A 21 19.99 -3.08 13.21
C LYS A 21 20.17 -2.47 11.82
N VAL A 22 20.67 -3.22 10.84
CA VAL A 22 20.70 -2.77 9.44
C VAL A 22 19.28 -2.49 8.92
N VAL A 23 18.33 -3.40 9.18
CA VAL A 23 16.91 -3.20 8.85
C VAL A 23 16.35 -1.95 9.53
N GLU A 24 16.72 -1.70 10.79
CA GLU A 24 16.28 -0.53 11.53
C GLU A 24 16.85 0.78 10.96
N VAL A 25 18.13 0.79 10.53
CA VAL A 25 18.73 1.92 9.81
C VAL A 25 17.95 2.23 8.53
N ASN A 26 17.61 1.20 7.74
CA ASN A 26 16.77 1.36 6.54
C ASN A 26 15.42 2.02 6.86
N LYS A 27 14.77 1.61 7.97
CA LYS A 27 13.50 2.21 8.41
C LYS A 27 13.64 3.67 8.84
N VAL A 28 14.71 4.02 9.56
CA VAL A 28 14.96 5.41 9.98
C VAL A 28 15.13 6.30 8.75
N LEU A 29 15.93 5.86 7.77
CA LEU A 29 16.13 6.55 6.50
C LEU A 29 14.83 6.70 5.70
N ALA A 30 14.08 5.61 5.51
CA ALA A 30 12.82 5.61 4.77
C ALA A 30 11.76 6.53 5.42
N SER A 31 11.73 6.60 6.75
CA SER A 31 10.81 7.49 7.48
C SER A 31 11.21 8.98 7.45
N GLY A 32 12.36 9.33 6.88
CA GLY A 32 12.88 10.69 6.86
C GLY A 32 13.36 11.22 8.23
N ARG A 33 13.40 10.36 9.26
CA ARG A 33 13.88 10.71 10.61
C ARG A 33 15.37 10.98 10.66
N ALA A 34 16.13 10.45 9.70
CA ALA A 34 17.53 10.81 9.47
C ALA A 34 17.70 11.21 7.99
N ARG A 35 18.52 12.22 7.74
CA ARG A 35 18.84 12.71 6.38
C ARG A 35 20.01 11.99 5.75
N THR A 36 20.85 11.34 6.56
CA THR A 36 22.05 10.66 6.09
C THR A 36 22.20 9.27 6.72
N VAL A 37 22.90 8.38 6.03
CA VAL A 37 23.27 7.05 6.54
C VAL A 37 24.06 7.16 7.84
N ASN A 38 24.91 8.20 7.99
CA ASN A 38 25.70 8.39 9.20
C ASN A 38 24.80 8.66 10.42
N GLU A 39 23.88 9.61 10.27
CA GLU A 39 22.91 9.96 11.31
C GLU A 39 22.03 8.75 11.68
N ALA A 40 21.52 8.03 10.68
CA ALA A 40 20.70 6.83 10.93
C ALA A 40 21.49 5.72 11.63
N ALA A 41 22.74 5.48 11.24
CA ALA A 41 23.60 4.46 11.85
C ALA A 41 23.96 4.81 13.30
N GLU A 42 24.22 6.09 13.60
CA GLU A 42 24.44 6.58 14.97
C GLU A 42 23.18 6.42 15.83
N MET A 43 22.00 6.78 15.31
CA MET A 43 20.72 6.64 16.03
C MET A 43 20.41 5.20 16.42
N VAL A 44 20.74 4.24 15.55
CA VAL A 44 20.48 2.80 15.77
C VAL A 44 21.62 2.11 16.53
N GLY A 45 22.79 2.75 16.64
CA GLY A 45 23.95 2.20 17.31
C GLY A 45 24.65 1.09 16.52
N ILE A 46 24.91 1.33 15.22
CA ILE A 46 25.80 0.51 14.39
C ILE A 46 26.86 1.35 13.70
N SER A 47 27.98 0.71 13.37
CA SER A 47 28.99 1.37 12.54
C SER A 47 28.53 1.49 11.08
N ARG A 48 28.96 2.56 10.40
CA ARG A 48 28.73 2.73 8.96
C ARG A 48 29.27 1.56 8.13
N SER A 49 30.45 1.04 8.48
CA SER A 49 31.05 -0.09 7.75
C SER A 49 30.23 -1.36 7.91
N SER A 50 29.66 -1.62 9.10
CA SER A 50 28.73 -2.73 9.31
C SER A 50 27.44 -2.56 8.50
N TYR A 51 26.91 -1.33 8.41
CA TYR A 51 25.76 -1.06 7.55
C TYR A 51 26.06 -1.39 6.08
N TYR A 52 27.11 -0.78 5.51
CA TYR A 52 27.45 -0.99 4.10
C TYR A 52 27.80 -2.43 3.75
N LYS A 53 28.27 -3.22 4.72
CA LYS A 53 28.56 -4.64 4.53
C LYS A 53 27.31 -5.48 4.28
N PHE A 54 26.17 -5.11 4.86
CA PHE A 54 24.96 -5.94 4.88
C PHE A 54 23.71 -5.24 4.34
N LYS A 55 23.81 -3.97 3.89
CA LYS A 55 22.64 -3.14 3.52
C LYS A 55 21.76 -3.76 2.43
N ASP A 56 22.35 -4.59 1.58
CA ASP A 56 21.70 -5.26 0.45
C ASP A 56 21.42 -6.75 0.72
N ASP A 57 21.84 -7.27 1.89
CA ASP A 57 21.76 -8.70 2.24
C ASP A 57 20.56 -9.04 3.13
N ILE A 58 19.89 -8.03 3.71
CA ILE A 58 18.75 -8.23 4.60
C ILE A 58 17.68 -7.15 4.42
N GLU A 59 16.44 -7.62 4.28
CA GLU A 59 15.24 -6.81 4.38
C GLU A 59 14.23 -7.51 5.29
N GLU A 60 13.32 -6.73 5.89
CA GLU A 60 12.21 -7.32 6.62
C GLU A 60 11.20 -7.85 5.59
N PHE A 61 10.92 -9.16 5.63
CA PHE A 61 9.81 -9.70 4.87
C PHE A 61 8.52 -9.19 5.50
N HIS A 62 7.86 -8.26 4.80
CA HIS A 62 6.49 -7.90 5.10
C HIS A 62 5.60 -8.96 4.48
N ASP A 63 4.86 -9.65 5.35
CA ASP A 63 3.88 -10.60 4.91
C ASP A 63 2.75 -9.84 4.22
N THR A 64 2.74 -9.84 2.88
CA THR A 64 1.56 -9.44 2.09
C THR A 64 0.50 -10.56 2.15
N SER A 65 0.36 -11.22 3.29
CA SER A 65 -0.56 -12.35 3.49
C SER A 65 -1.96 -11.84 3.81
N GLY A 66 -2.71 -11.59 2.76
CA GLY A 66 -4.17 -11.56 2.82
C GLY A 66 -4.80 -10.30 2.27
N GLU A 67 -4.09 -9.19 2.13
CA GLU A 67 -4.69 -7.97 1.59
C GLU A 67 -4.30 -7.74 0.14
N THR A 68 -5.24 -7.98 -0.78
CA THR A 68 -5.04 -7.67 -2.21
C THR A 68 -5.30 -6.20 -2.44
N ALA A 69 -4.37 -5.50 -3.10
CA ALA A 69 -4.58 -4.12 -3.48
C ALA A 69 -5.45 -4.06 -4.74
N LEU A 70 -6.68 -3.54 -4.60
CA LEU A 70 -7.63 -3.35 -5.69
C LEU A 70 -7.70 -1.87 -6.06
N SER A 71 -7.60 -1.57 -7.36
CA SER A 71 -7.85 -0.22 -7.89
C SER A 71 -9.13 -0.20 -8.72
N LEU A 72 -10.01 0.74 -8.41
CA LEU A 72 -11.28 0.98 -9.06
C LEU A 72 -11.30 2.37 -9.71
N PHE A 73 -11.97 2.46 -10.84
CA PHE A 73 -12.36 3.72 -11.45
C PHE A 73 -13.88 3.77 -11.59
N CYS A 74 -14.49 4.86 -11.12
CA CYS A 74 -15.91 5.12 -11.22
C CYS A 74 -16.18 6.41 -12.02
N GLU A 75 -17.23 6.42 -12.82
CA GLU A 75 -17.82 7.66 -13.33
C GLU A 75 -18.98 8.04 -12.42
N ILE A 76 -18.91 9.21 -11.79
CA ILE A 76 -19.89 9.65 -10.79
C ILE A 76 -20.51 10.98 -11.20
N GLN A 77 -21.77 11.19 -10.88
CA GLN A 77 -22.45 12.46 -11.08
C GLN A 77 -21.96 13.49 -10.05
N ASP A 78 -21.72 14.70 -10.49
CA ASP A 78 -21.36 15.82 -9.62
C ASP A 78 -22.61 16.35 -8.90
N ARG A 79 -23.01 15.64 -7.86
CA ARG A 79 -24.12 16.02 -6.98
C ARG A 79 -23.71 15.84 -5.53
N LYS A 80 -24.22 16.74 -4.68
CA LYS A 80 -23.96 16.71 -3.24
C LYS A 80 -24.32 15.35 -2.66
N GLY A 81 -23.38 14.74 -1.96
CA GLY A 81 -23.58 13.46 -1.25
C GLY A 81 -23.09 12.22 -2.01
N VAL A 82 -22.94 12.25 -3.34
CA VAL A 82 -22.56 11.06 -4.12
C VAL A 82 -21.22 10.48 -3.68
N LEU A 83 -20.18 11.31 -3.55
CA LEU A 83 -18.88 10.84 -3.04
C LEU A 83 -19.00 10.29 -1.61
N SER A 84 -19.79 10.94 -0.76
CA SER A 84 -19.97 10.51 0.64
C SER A 84 -20.65 9.13 0.71
N GLU A 85 -21.66 8.89 -0.14
CA GLU A 85 -22.37 7.61 -0.20
C GLU A 85 -21.45 6.49 -0.71
N ILE A 86 -20.62 6.77 -1.72
CA ILE A 86 -19.58 5.86 -2.19
C ILE A 86 -18.60 5.50 -1.06
N LEU A 87 -18.11 6.50 -0.31
CA LEU A 87 -17.20 6.26 0.80
C LEU A 87 -17.85 5.45 1.93
N GLN A 88 -19.15 5.62 2.18
CA GLN A 88 -19.89 4.79 3.12
C GLN A 88 -19.99 3.33 2.66
N VAL A 89 -20.25 3.09 1.37
CA VAL A 89 -20.25 1.73 0.80
C VAL A 89 -18.88 1.07 0.97
N LEU A 90 -17.81 1.79 0.67
CA LEU A 90 -16.43 1.29 0.83
C LEU A 90 -16.10 1.01 2.30
N ALA A 91 -16.40 1.93 3.21
CA ALA A 91 -16.17 1.74 4.64
C ALA A 91 -16.97 0.56 5.22
N GLY A 92 -18.20 0.35 4.76
CA GLY A 92 -19.05 -0.77 5.18
C GLY A 92 -18.57 -2.14 4.68
N SER A 93 -17.71 -2.18 3.66
CA SER A 93 -17.14 -3.42 3.11
C SER A 93 -15.89 -3.92 3.85
N GLY A 94 -15.39 -3.17 4.85
CA GLY A 94 -14.15 -3.50 5.55
C GLY A 94 -12.87 -3.21 4.74
N ALA A 95 -13.00 -2.69 3.52
CA ALA A 95 -11.86 -2.32 2.69
C ALA A 95 -11.07 -1.15 3.30
N ASN A 96 -9.74 -1.31 3.37
CA ASN A 96 -8.85 -0.24 3.79
C ASN A 96 -8.51 0.67 2.60
N ILE A 97 -9.04 1.88 2.58
CA ILE A 97 -8.82 2.82 1.47
C ILE A 97 -7.41 3.41 1.56
N LEU A 98 -6.64 3.24 0.48
CA LEU A 98 -5.27 3.74 0.37
C LEU A 98 -5.21 5.12 -0.28
N THR A 99 -5.92 5.30 -1.41
CA THR A 99 -5.97 6.58 -2.11
C THR A 99 -7.34 6.85 -2.69
N ILE A 100 -7.72 8.14 -2.70
CA ILE A 100 -8.92 8.64 -3.37
C ILE A 100 -8.51 9.82 -4.23
N HIS A 101 -8.88 9.78 -5.50
CA HIS A 101 -8.65 10.88 -6.44
C HIS A 101 -9.90 11.12 -7.28
N GLN A 102 -10.54 12.27 -7.08
CA GLN A 102 -11.65 12.73 -7.90
C GLN A 102 -11.16 13.79 -8.89
N SER A 103 -11.46 13.61 -10.18
CA SER A 103 -11.21 14.64 -11.19
C SER A 103 -12.18 15.80 -11.05
N ILE A 104 -11.80 16.95 -11.59
CA ILE A 104 -12.75 18.06 -11.80
C ILE A 104 -13.91 17.53 -12.66
N PRO A 105 -15.18 17.78 -12.27
CA PRO A 105 -16.32 17.38 -13.08
C PRO A 105 -16.32 18.04 -14.46
N MET A 106 -16.62 17.26 -15.50
CA MET A 106 -16.89 17.75 -16.84
C MET A 106 -18.29 17.32 -17.25
N ASN A 107 -19.12 18.27 -17.67
CA ASN A 107 -20.53 18.02 -18.04
C ASN A 107 -21.32 17.29 -16.93
N GLY A 108 -21.09 17.66 -15.67
CA GLY A 108 -21.76 17.08 -14.50
C GLY A 108 -21.29 15.67 -14.13
N ILE A 109 -20.17 15.19 -14.69
CA ILE A 109 -19.59 13.87 -14.41
C ILE A 109 -18.13 14.03 -13.98
N ALA A 110 -17.77 13.41 -12.86
CA ALA A 110 -16.39 13.31 -12.39
C ALA A 110 -15.89 11.87 -12.49
N GLY A 111 -14.60 11.71 -12.76
CA GLY A 111 -13.92 10.42 -12.61
C GLY A 111 -13.41 10.27 -11.18
N LEU A 112 -13.70 9.14 -10.55
CA LEU A 112 -13.23 8.79 -9.22
C LEU A 112 -12.32 7.57 -9.30
N SER A 113 -11.04 7.74 -8.99
CA SER A 113 -10.09 6.64 -8.83
C SER A 113 -9.91 6.33 -7.35
N VAL A 114 -10.09 5.08 -6.95
CA VAL A 114 -9.91 4.62 -5.58
C VAL A 114 -8.99 3.41 -5.57
N SER A 115 -7.95 3.43 -4.75
CA SER A 115 -7.17 2.23 -4.43
C SER A 115 -7.45 1.81 -2.99
N MET A 116 -7.58 0.50 -2.78
CA MET A 116 -7.94 -0.08 -1.49
C MET A 116 -7.30 -1.44 -1.30
N GLN A 117 -7.15 -1.85 -0.04
CA GLN A 117 -6.80 -3.21 0.36
C GLN A 117 -8.07 -3.94 0.79
N ILE A 118 -8.24 -5.16 0.26
CA ILE A 118 -9.35 -6.07 0.61
C ILE A 118 -8.79 -7.40 1.08
N SER A 119 -9.45 -8.04 2.04
CA SER A 119 -9.01 -9.32 2.61
C SER A 119 -9.24 -10.50 1.65
N GLU A 120 -10.25 -10.41 0.79
CA GLU A 120 -10.48 -11.40 -0.26
C GLU A 120 -10.96 -10.78 -1.58
N MET A 121 -10.59 -11.38 -2.72
CA MET A 121 -11.07 -10.93 -4.04
C MET A 121 -12.59 -11.09 -4.23
N SER A 122 -13.21 -12.01 -3.49
CA SER A 122 -14.67 -12.21 -3.42
C SER A 122 -15.37 -10.95 -2.90
N GLU A 123 -14.78 -10.25 -1.93
CA GLU A 123 -15.28 -8.98 -1.37
C GLU A 123 -15.26 -7.87 -2.41
N GLY A 124 -14.24 -7.86 -3.28
CA GLY A 124 -14.12 -6.90 -4.38
C GLY A 124 -15.30 -6.93 -5.35
N ALA A 125 -15.85 -8.12 -5.65
CA ALA A 125 -17.05 -8.23 -6.50
C ALA A 125 -18.29 -7.65 -5.81
N GLY A 126 -18.45 -7.89 -4.50
CA GLY A 126 -19.55 -7.33 -3.70
C GLY A 126 -19.50 -5.80 -3.60
N ILE A 127 -18.29 -5.24 -3.47
CA ILE A 127 -18.05 -3.79 -3.50
C ILE A 127 -18.49 -3.20 -4.84
N ILE A 128 -18.06 -3.78 -5.96
CA ILE A 128 -18.41 -3.30 -7.31
C ILE A 128 -19.92 -3.30 -7.50
N SER A 129 -20.60 -4.42 -7.19
CA SER A 129 -22.06 -4.49 -7.32
C SER A 129 -22.78 -3.49 -6.43
N SER A 130 -22.23 -3.18 -5.24
CA SER A 130 -22.81 -2.18 -4.35
C SER A 130 -22.64 -0.75 -4.88
N LEU A 131 -21.46 -0.44 -5.43
CA LEU A 131 -21.18 0.85 -6.06
C LEU A 131 -22.02 1.06 -7.32
N GLU A 132 -22.24 0.04 -8.14
CA GLU A 132 -23.09 0.12 -9.33
C GLU A 132 -24.56 0.42 -8.99
N ARG A 133 -25.01 0.07 -7.77
CA ARG A 133 -26.36 0.39 -7.28
C ARG A 133 -26.45 1.76 -6.62
N THR A 134 -25.33 2.41 -6.30
CA THR A 134 -25.31 3.72 -5.65
C THR A 134 -25.84 4.79 -6.59
N ALA A 135 -26.80 5.59 -6.11
CA ALA A 135 -27.41 6.63 -6.92
C ALA A 135 -26.37 7.67 -7.35
N GLY A 136 -26.24 7.88 -8.66
CA GLY A 136 -25.27 8.81 -9.23
C GLY A 136 -23.95 8.17 -9.64
N VAL A 137 -23.70 6.89 -9.37
CA VAL A 137 -22.63 6.14 -10.04
C VAL A 137 -23.13 5.68 -11.40
N ARG A 138 -22.40 6.01 -12.47
CA ARG A 138 -22.75 5.65 -13.85
C ARG A 138 -22.02 4.42 -14.35
N LYS A 139 -20.79 4.23 -13.87
CA LYS A 139 -19.90 3.16 -14.31
C LYS A 139 -18.92 2.85 -13.21
N VAL A 140 -18.58 1.57 -13.05
CA VAL A 140 -17.51 1.08 -12.19
C VAL A 140 -16.64 0.14 -13.02
N ARG A 141 -15.32 0.21 -12.87
CA ARG A 141 -14.40 -0.75 -13.48
C ARG A 141 -13.17 -0.95 -12.62
N ILE A 142 -12.62 -2.15 -12.65
CA ILE A 142 -11.31 -2.45 -12.06
C ILE A 142 -10.22 -1.93 -13.01
N THR A 143 -9.24 -1.23 -12.47
CA THR A 143 -8.10 -0.69 -13.22
C THR A 143 -6.76 -1.32 -12.84
N GLY A 144 -6.67 -2.00 -11.69
CA GLY A 144 -5.45 -2.65 -11.24
C GLY A 144 -5.68 -3.63 -10.09
N ARG A 145 -4.78 -4.60 -9.98
CA ARG A 145 -4.71 -5.60 -8.90
C ARG A 145 -3.24 -5.84 -8.58
N ALA A 146 -2.86 -5.84 -7.30
CA ALA A 146 -1.50 -6.14 -6.84
C ALA A 146 -1.54 -6.98 -5.56
#